data_AF-A0A9D7HJC2-F1
#
_entry.id   AF-A0A9D7HJC2-F1
#
_cell.length_a   1.000
_cell.length_b   1.000
_cell.length_c   1.000
_cell.angle_alpha   90.00
_cell.angle_beta   90.00
_cell.angle_gamma   90.00
#
_symmetry.space_group_name_H-M   'P 1'
#
loop_
_entity.id
_entity.type
_entity.pdbx_description
1 polymer ?
#
loop_
_entity_poly.entity_id
_entity_poly.type
_entity_poly.pdbx_seq_one_letter_code
_entity_poly.pdbx_strand_id
1 'polypeptide(L)'
;MKTNVLVSTSKDLALAVRDGRFLAGLHQLVTGFQLKVPGLSERLGDFPDILAVVTESAAIDMHIPLKSWSPEAVTALLSYHWPSNIDELRQTVNQLLNSVDANKD
;
A
#
# COMPACT_ATOMS: atom_id res chain seq x y z
N MET A 1 -13.94 -12.81 -28.98
CA MET A 1 -13.59 -12.85 -27.54
C MET A 1 -13.06 -11.49 -27.15
N LYS A 2 -13.61 -10.84 -26.12
CA LYS A 2 -13.19 -9.49 -25.70
C LYS A 2 -12.25 -9.64 -24.50
N THR A 3 -11.06 -9.04 -24.58
CA THR A 3 -10.05 -9.07 -23.51
C THR A 3 -9.85 -7.65 -22.98
N ASN A 4 -9.94 -7.49 -21.67
CA ASN A 4 -9.60 -6.25 -20.98
C ASN A 4 -8.21 -6.40 -20.36
N VAL A 5 -7.37 -5.38 -20.48
CA VAL A 5 -5.99 -5.39 -19.97
C VAL A 5 -5.85 -4.28 -18.94
N LEU A 6 -5.28 -4.61 -17.78
CA LEU A 6 -4.86 -3.65 -16.75
C LEU A 6 -3.34 -3.69 -16.64
N VAL A 7 -2.71 -2.52 -16.56
CA VAL A 7 -1.25 -2.36 -16.43
C VAL A 7 -0.97 -1.41 -15.27
N SER A 8 0.07 -1.70 -14.50
CA SER A 8 0.58 -0.83 -13.44
C SER A 8 2.11 -0.66 -13.58
N THR A 9 2.62 0.48 -13.12
CA THR A 9 4.06 0.80 -13.15
C THR A 9 4.38 1.78 -12.05
N SER A 10 5.52 1.59 -11.38
CA SER A 10 6.11 2.57 -10.46
C SER A 10 7.10 3.52 -11.16
N LYS A 11 7.45 3.24 -12.42
CA LYS A 11 8.39 4.04 -13.21
C LYS A 11 7.65 4.98 -14.15
N ASP A 12 8.25 6.13 -14.41
CA ASP A 12 7.81 7.06 -15.45
C ASP A 12 7.97 6.41 -16.84
N LEU A 13 6.85 6.08 -17.48
CA LEU A 13 6.85 5.46 -18.80
C LEU A 13 7.27 6.42 -19.91
N ALA A 14 6.97 7.71 -19.79
CA ALA A 14 7.38 8.70 -20.80
C ALA A 14 8.91 8.83 -20.83
N LEU A 15 9.52 8.85 -19.65
CA LEU A 15 10.98 8.80 -19.50
C LEU A 15 11.55 7.48 -20.06
N ALA A 16 10.92 6.34 -19.76
CA ALA A 16 11.37 5.05 -20.27
C ALA A 16 11.30 4.95 -21.81
N VAL A 17 10.30 5.57 -22.45
CA VAL A 17 10.21 5.66 -23.93
C VAL A 17 11.36 6.51 -24.47
N ARG A 18 11.60 7.68 -23.87
CA ARG A 18 12.68 8.59 -24.28
C ARG A 18 14.05 7.91 -24.21
N ASP A 19 14.28 7.11 -23.17
CA ASP A 19 15.54 6.41 -22.96
C ASP A 19 15.64 5.10 -23.79
N GLY A 20 14.67 4.80 -24.66
CA GLY A 20 14.65 3.58 -25.48
C GLY A 20 14.38 2.29 -24.70
N ARG A 21 13.99 2.40 -23.43
CA ARG A 21 13.71 1.26 -22.53
C ARG A 21 12.26 0.78 -22.61
N PHE A 22 11.39 1.52 -23.30
CA PHE A 22 10.00 1.16 -23.50
C PHE A 22 9.51 1.51 -24.92
N LEU A 23 8.70 0.63 -25.52
CA LEU A 23 8.25 0.78 -26.89
C LEU A 23 7.17 1.87 -27.00
N ALA A 24 7.43 2.89 -27.82
CA ALA A 24 6.52 4.03 -28.02
C ALA A 24 5.10 3.61 -28.47
N GLY A 25 4.99 2.61 -29.34
CA GLY A 25 3.69 2.09 -29.79
C GLY A 25 2.87 1.47 -28.65
N LEU A 26 3.53 0.76 -27.73
CA LEU A 26 2.85 0.19 -26.56
C LEU A 26 2.44 1.28 -25.56
N HIS A 27 3.28 2.30 -25.38
CA HIS A 27 2.97 3.46 -24.53
C HIS A 27 1.63 4.10 -24.94
N GLN A 28 1.48 4.41 -26.22
CA GLN A 28 0.24 5.02 -26.74
C GLN A 28 -1.01 4.17 -26.46
N LEU A 29 -0.89 2.84 -26.51
CA LEU A 29 -2.02 1.93 -26.24
C LEU A 29 -2.41 1.90 -24.76
N VAL A 30 -1.44 1.99 -23.85
CA VAL A 30 -1.70 1.87 -22.40
C VAL A 30 -1.94 3.21 -21.71
N THR A 31 -1.64 4.34 -22.35
CA THR A 31 -1.85 5.68 -21.75
C THR A 31 -3.24 6.27 -21.98
N GLY A 32 -4.17 5.56 -22.61
CA GLY A 32 -5.52 6.09 -22.91
C GLY A 32 -6.32 6.51 -21.68
N PHE A 33 -6.22 5.78 -20.57
CA PHE A 33 -6.79 6.14 -19.28
C PHE A 33 -5.78 5.84 -18.16
N GLN A 34 -5.37 6.87 -17.42
CA GLN A 34 -4.39 6.76 -16.36
C GLN A 34 -5.04 7.05 -15.00
N LEU A 35 -4.89 6.10 -14.08
CA LEU A 35 -5.22 6.31 -12.68
C LEU A 35 -3.92 6.52 -11.90
N LYS A 36 -3.73 7.72 -11.36
CA LYS A 36 -2.65 7.98 -10.39
C LYS A 36 -3.12 7.48 -9.03
N VAL A 37 -2.35 6.56 -8.45
CA VAL A 37 -2.59 6.08 -7.09
C VAL A 37 -1.73 6.94 -6.15
N PRO A 38 -2.34 7.84 -5.34
CA PRO A 38 -1.59 8.62 -4.37
C PRO A 38 -1.00 7.71 -3.28
N GLY A 39 0.13 8.13 -2.74
CA GLY A 39 0.79 7.44 -1.64
C GLY A 39 -0.04 7.47 -0.36
N LEU A 40 0.36 6.66 0.62
CA LEU A 40 -0.32 6.56 1.91
C LEU A 40 -0.30 7.89 2.67
N SER A 41 0.80 8.65 2.59
CA SER A 41 0.93 9.98 3.20
C SER A 41 -0.06 11.02 2.64
N GLU A 42 -0.54 10.82 1.42
CA GLU A 42 -1.53 11.70 0.78
C GLU A 42 -2.98 11.30 1.12
N ARG A 43 -3.17 10.20 1.85
CA ARG A 43 -4.47 9.58 2.19
C ARG A 43 -4.80 9.68 3.68
N LEU A 44 -4.56 10.85 4.28
CA LEU A 44 -4.75 11.05 5.73
C LEU A 44 -6.18 10.76 6.20
N GLY A 45 -7.18 11.10 5.40
CA GLY A 45 -8.59 10.84 5.73
C GLY A 45 -8.98 9.36 5.68
N ASP A 46 -8.38 8.59 4.76
CA ASP A 46 -8.66 7.16 4.58
C ASP A 46 -7.80 6.27 5.50
N PHE A 47 -6.78 6.84 6.15
CA PHE A 47 -5.77 6.10 6.90
C PHE A 47 -6.35 5.18 7.99
N PRO A 48 -7.36 5.60 8.81
CA PRO A 48 -7.93 4.71 9.81
C PRO A 48 -8.57 3.44 9.20
N ASP A 49 -9.25 3.58 8.05
CA ASP A 49 -9.88 2.46 7.35
C ASP A 49 -8.82 1.55 6.72
N ILE A 50 -7.78 2.14 6.12
CA ILE A 50 -6.64 1.39 5.59
C ILE A 50 -5.95 0.59 6.71
N LEU A 51 -5.70 1.21 7.85
CA LEU A 51 -5.10 0.56 9.01
C LEU A 51 -5.96 -0.59 9.52
N ALA A 52 -7.29 -0.42 9.57
CA ALA A 52 -8.21 -1.48 9.98
C ALA A 52 -8.12 -2.70 9.05
N VAL A 53 -8.18 -2.50 7.73
CA VAL A 53 -8.08 -3.58 6.73
C VAL A 53 -6.73 -4.28 6.79
N VAL A 54 -5.64 -3.52 6.96
CA VAL A 54 -4.28 -4.08 7.09
C VAL A 54 -4.16 -4.90 8.37
N THR A 55 -4.73 -4.42 9.48
CA THR A 55 -4.70 -5.12 10.78
C THR A 55 -5.52 -6.41 10.74
N GLU A 56 -6.69 -6.38 10.12
CA GLU A 56 -7.53 -7.57 9.93
C GLU A 56 -6.81 -8.62 9.08
N SER A 57 -6.21 -8.21 7.96
CA SER A 57 -5.43 -9.10 7.10
C SER A 57 -4.26 -9.74 7.88
N ALA A 58 -3.52 -8.93 8.63
CA ALA A 58 -2.40 -9.40 9.44
C ALA A 58 -2.83 -10.38 10.53
N ALA A 59 -3.93 -10.11 11.22
CA ALA A 59 -4.46 -10.99 12.26
C ALA A 59 -4.87 -12.36 11.70
N ILE A 60 -5.49 -12.38 10.51
CA ILE A 60 -5.85 -13.61 9.78
C ILE A 60 -4.59 -14.39 9.40
N ASP A 61 -3.60 -13.74 8.79
CA ASP A 61 -2.36 -14.39 8.34
C ASP A 61 -1.58 -15.00 9.52
N MET A 62 -1.59 -14.32 10.67
CA MET A 62 -0.89 -14.74 11.89
C MET A 62 -1.72 -15.69 12.78
N HIS A 63 -2.99 -15.93 12.47
CA HIS A 63 -3.90 -16.74 13.29
C HIS A 63 -4.06 -16.23 14.74
N ILE A 64 -4.06 -14.90 14.92
CA ILE A 64 -4.22 -14.24 16.22
C ILE A 64 -5.58 -13.53 16.31
N PRO A 65 -6.13 -13.27 17.50
CA PRO A 65 -7.34 -12.47 17.64
C PRO A 65 -7.11 -11.05 17.12
N LEU A 66 -8.13 -10.48 16.46
CA LEU A 66 -8.12 -9.10 16.00
C LEU A 66 -7.92 -8.15 17.19
N LYS A 67 -6.89 -7.29 17.10
CA LYS A 67 -6.57 -6.29 18.11
C LYS A 67 -7.04 -4.91 17.66
N SER A 68 -7.36 -4.06 18.64
CA SER A 68 -7.69 -2.65 18.41
C SER A 68 -6.48 -1.75 18.68
N TRP A 69 -6.42 -0.63 17.98
CA TRP A 69 -5.40 0.40 18.18
C TRP A 69 -5.88 1.45 19.18
N SER A 70 -4.96 1.95 20.01
CA SER A 70 -5.25 3.13 20.83
C SER A 70 -5.24 4.40 19.96
N PRO A 71 -5.96 5.47 20.34
CA PRO A 71 -5.95 6.73 19.60
C PRO A 71 -4.55 7.32 19.41
N GLU A 72 -3.68 7.17 20.42
CA GLU A 72 -2.30 7.63 20.38
C GLU A 72 -1.47 6.84 19.37
N ALA A 73 -1.67 5.52 19.28
CA ALA A 73 -1.00 4.67 18.30
C ALA A 73 -1.43 5.03 16.87
N VAL A 74 -2.73 5.24 16.63
CA VAL A 74 -3.23 5.69 15.32
C VAL A 74 -2.62 7.04 14.94
N THR A 75 -2.57 7.99 15.88
CA THR A 75 -1.98 9.32 15.65
C THR A 75 -0.49 9.23 15.32
N ALA A 76 0.26 8.37 16.02
CA ALA A 76 1.68 8.15 15.76
C ALA A 76 1.91 7.53 14.37
N LEU A 77 1.12 6.52 14.00
CA LEU A 77 1.17 5.88 12.69
C LEU A 77 0.79 6.84 11.55
N LEU A 78 -0.20 7.71 11.78
CA LEU A 78 -0.63 8.72 10.82
C LEU A 78 0.43 9.80 10.58
N SER A 79 1.24 10.11 11.60
CA SER A 79 2.26 11.17 11.54
C SER A 79 3.51 10.77 10.73
N TYR A 80 3.65 9.48 10.39
CA TYR A 80 4.78 8.97 9.64
C TYR A 80 4.54 9.04 8.12
N HIS A 81 5.61 9.19 7.35
CA HIS A 81 5.53 9.47 5.91
C HIS A 81 5.31 8.21 5.06
N TRP A 82 5.64 7.02 5.57
CA TRP A 82 5.49 5.75 4.85
C TRP A 82 6.18 5.73 3.47
N PRO A 83 7.53 5.82 3.37
CA PRO A 83 8.26 5.79 2.11
C PRO A 83 7.94 4.58 1.24
N SER A 84 7.67 3.41 1.82
CA SER A 84 7.24 2.22 1.06
C SER A 84 5.74 1.96 1.14
N ASN A 85 4.95 2.99 1.46
CA ASN A 85 3.49 2.97 1.47
C ASN A 85 2.91 1.79 2.26
N ILE A 86 1.98 1.05 1.64
CA ILE A 86 1.24 -0.06 2.24
C ILE A 86 2.15 -1.23 2.62
N ASP A 87 3.25 -1.44 1.90
CA ASP A 87 4.17 -2.55 2.19
C ASP A 87 4.87 -2.33 3.55
N GLU A 88 5.33 -1.10 3.81
CA GLU A 88 5.93 -0.73 5.10
C GLU A 88 4.90 -0.71 6.23
N LEU A 89 3.67 -0.22 5.96
CA LEU A 89 2.58 -0.26 6.93
C LEU A 89 2.27 -1.71 7.34
N ARG A 90 2.13 -2.63 6.38
CA ARG A 90 1.91 -4.05 6.64
C ARG A 90 3.02 -4.66 7.48
N GLN A 91 4.28 -4.41 7.11
CA GLN A 91 5.41 -4.91 7.88
C GLN A 91 5.40 -4.38 9.32
N THR A 92 5.11 -3.10 9.49
CA THR A 92 5.06 -2.45 10.81
C THR A 92 3.92 -3.01 11.66
N VAL A 93 2.72 -3.12 11.10
CA VAL A 93 1.56 -3.73 11.78
C VAL A 93 1.85 -5.17 12.18
N ASN A 94 2.43 -5.96 11.28
CA ASN A 94 2.84 -7.34 11.57
C ASN A 94 3.80 -7.40 12.77
N GLN A 95 4.81 -6.53 12.81
CA GLN A 95 5.76 -6.47 13.92
C GLN A 95 5.10 -6.07 15.24
N LEU A 96 4.23 -5.06 15.21
CA LEU A 96 3.53 -4.56 16.39
C LEU A 96 2.58 -5.63 16.97
N LEU A 97 1.81 -6.32 16.13
CA LEU A 97 0.90 -7.38 16.58
C LEU A 97 1.66 -8.55 17.22
N ASN A 98 2.76 -9.00 16.61
CA ASN A 98 3.64 -10.04 17.16
C ASN A 98 4.25 -9.64 18.51
N SER A 99 4.69 -8.39 18.66
CA SER A 99 5.32 -7.91 19.90
C SER A 99 4.36 -7.91 21.09
N VAL A 100 3.06 -7.74 20.83
CA VAL A 100 2.03 -7.74 21.88
C VAL A 100 1.63 -9.16 22.28
N ASP A 101 1.68 -10.14 21.36
CA ASP A 101 1.43 -11.55 21.72
C ASP A 101 2.60 -12.17 22.48
N ALA A 102 3.84 -11.83 22.11
CA ALA A 102 5.03 -12.32 22.80
C ALA A 102 5.12 -11.88 24.28
N ASN A 103 4.36 -10.86 24.68
CA ASN A 103 4.33 -10.33 26.05
C ASN A 103 3.23 -10.96 26.91
N LYS A 104 2.58 -12.02 26.40
CA LYS A 104 1.47 -12.73 27.07
C LYS A 104 1.84 -14.14 27.54
N ASP A 105 3.09 -14.56 27.35
CA ASP A 105 3.69 -15.81 27.84
C ASP A 105 4.59 -15.57 29.07
#